data_AF-A0A8X6T984-F1
#
_entry.id   AF-A0A8X6T984-F1
#
_cell.length_a   1.000
_cell.length_b   1.000
_cell.length_c   1.000
_cell.angle_alpha   90.00
_cell.angle_beta   90.00
_cell.angle_gamma   90.00
#
_symmetry.space_group_name_H-M   'P 1'
#
loop_
_entity.id
_entity.type
_entity.pdbx_description
1 polymer ?
#
loop_
_entity_poly.entity_id
_entity_poly.type
_entity_poly.pdbx_seq_one_letter_code
_entity_poly.pdbx_strand_id
1 'polypeptide(L)'
;MEQVLLLWIKEKQLAGDSVSEAIICEKAGAIFQDLKRDVTETERESSQSGEGFKASRVWFDNFKKRSGIHSVIRHGEASSGDIKVAENFIKVFEKLISEEV
;
A
#
# COMPACT_ATOMS: atom_id res chain seq x y z
N MET A 1 -5.17 -7.09 13.75
CA MET A 1 -5.43 -6.05 12.73
C MET A 1 -4.27 -5.95 11.72
N GLU A 2 -3.07 -5.51 12.13
CA GLU A 2 -1.98 -5.20 11.16
C GLU A 2 -1.52 -6.39 10.30
N GLN A 3 -1.56 -7.62 10.82
CA GLN A 3 -1.23 -8.82 10.03
C GLN A 3 -2.25 -9.07 8.92
N VAL A 4 -3.55 -8.92 9.21
CA VAL A 4 -4.63 -9.04 8.23
C VAL A 4 -4.50 -7.95 7.16
N LEU A 5 -4.17 -6.72 7.58
CA LEU A 5 -3.92 -5.61 6.68
C LEU A 5 -2.71 -5.89 5.76
N LEU A 6 -1.62 -6.46 6.30
CA LEU A 6 -0.44 -6.82 5.52
C LEU A 6 -0.75 -7.90 4.46
N LEU A 7 -1.52 -8.93 4.83
CA LEU A 7 -1.96 -9.96 3.87
C LEU A 7 -2.78 -9.36 2.74
N TRP A 8 -3.73 -8.49 3.08
CA TRP A 8 -4.55 -7.79 2.09
C TRP A 8 -3.70 -6.90 1.16
N ILE A 9 -2.69 -6.19 1.68
CA ILE A 9 -1.78 -5.40 0.84
C ILE A 9 -0.99 -6.31 -0.12
N LYS A 10 -0.48 -7.45 0.34
CA LYS A 10 0.24 -8.40 -0.51
C LYS A 10 -0.65 -8.96 -1.61
N GLU A 11 -1.89 -9.31 -1.29
CA GLU A 11 -2.87 -9.77 -2.27
C GLU A 11 -3.13 -8.71 -3.35
N LYS A 12 -3.27 -7.45 -2.94
CA LYS A 12 -3.43 -6.33 -3.88
C LYS A 12 -2.21 -6.13 -4.78
N GLN A 13 -1.01 -6.19 -4.22
CA GLN A 13 0.22 -6.11 -5.00
C GLN A 13 0.36 -7.28 -5.99
N LEU A 14 -0.03 -8.49 -5.60
CA LEU A 14 -0.04 -9.66 -6.49
C LEU A 14 -1.05 -9.54 -7.63
N ALA A 15 -2.19 -8.89 -7.38
CA ALA A 15 -3.17 -8.57 -8.42
C ALA A 15 -2.71 -7.44 -9.37
N GLY A 16 -1.58 -6.78 -9.07
CA GLY A 16 -1.12 -5.59 -9.80
C GLY A 16 -1.86 -4.31 -9.41
N ASP A 17 -2.68 -4.35 -8.36
CA ASP A 17 -3.40 -3.18 -7.85
C ASP A 17 -2.44 -2.27 -7.08
N SER A 18 -2.51 -0.97 -7.37
CA SER A 18 -1.87 0.05 -6.55
C SER A 18 -2.68 0.34 -5.29
N VAL A 19 -2.06 0.24 -4.12
CA VAL A 19 -2.64 0.72 -2.86
C VAL A 19 -1.98 2.03 -2.44
N SER A 20 -2.79 2.99 -2.02
CA SER A 20 -2.35 4.29 -1.49
C SER A 20 -2.47 4.34 0.03
N GLU A 21 -1.81 5.30 0.67
CA GLU A 21 -1.90 5.49 2.12
C GLU A 21 -3.34 5.68 2.61
N ALA A 22 -4.15 6.45 1.89
CA ALA A 22 -5.55 6.68 2.24
C ALA A 22 -6.35 5.36 2.27
N ILE A 23 -6.17 4.52 1.24
CA ILE A 23 -6.82 3.21 1.14
C ILE A 23 -6.36 2.29 2.27
N ILE A 24 -5.06 2.30 2.60
CA ILE A 24 -4.51 1.49 3.69
C ILE A 24 -5.09 1.94 5.04
N CYS A 25 -5.16 3.24 5.30
CA CYS A 25 -5.73 3.78 6.54
C CYS A 25 -7.22 3.46 6.68
N GLU A 26 -7.99 3.59 5.60
CA GLU A 26 -9.41 3.21 5.58
C GLU A 26 -9.60 1.72 5.84
N LYS A 27 -8.83 0.86 5.14
CA LYS A 27 -8.88 -0.58 5.32
C LYS A 27 -8.47 -1.02 6.72
N ALA A 28 -7.49 -0.37 7.32
CA ALA A 28 -7.07 -0.61 8.69
C ALA A 28 -8.19 -0.31 9.69
N GLY A 29 -8.93 0.78 9.48
CA GLY A 29 -10.12 1.14 10.26
C GLY A 29 -11.22 0.09 10.14
N ALA A 30 -11.52 -0.35 8.92
CA ALA A 30 -12.52 -1.40 8.68
C ALA A 30 -12.14 -2.72 9.39
N ILE A 31 -10.91 -3.20 9.21
CA ILE A 31 -10.43 -4.43 9.87
C ILE A 31 -10.49 -4.30 11.40
N PHE A 32 -10.17 -3.12 11.95
CA PHE A 32 -10.28 -2.91 13.39
C PHE A 32 -11.73 -3.00 13.88
N GLN A 33 -12.67 -2.38 13.15
CA GLN A 33 -14.08 -2.45 13.52
C GLN A 33 -14.64 -3.87 13.41
N ASP A 34 -14.26 -4.61 12.36
CA ASP A 34 -14.70 -6.00 12.14
C ASP A 34 -14.16 -6.92 13.23
N LEU A 35 -12.87 -6.82 13.55
CA LEU A 35 -12.28 -7.56 14.68
C LEU A 35 -12.95 -7.19 16.01
N LYS A 36 -13.34 -5.93 16.20
CA LYS A 36 -14.06 -5.49 17.40
C LYS A 36 -15.45 -6.11 17.46
N ARG A 37 -16.15 -6.27 16.33
CA ARG A 37 -17.45 -6.93 16.25
C ARG A 37 -17.35 -8.42 16.59
N ASP A 38 -16.37 -9.13 16.03
CA ASP A 38 -16.15 -10.55 16.30
C ASP A 38 -15.80 -10.83 17.77
N VAL A 39 -15.00 -9.94 18.40
CA VAL A 39 -14.63 -10.05 19.82
C VAL A 39 -15.84 -9.78 20.72
N THR A 40 -16.73 -8.84 20.36
CA THR A 40 -17.94 -8.55 21.15
C THR A 40 -19.01 -9.65 21.13
N GLU A 41 -18.97 -10.59 20.17
CA GLU A 41 -19.83 -11.77 20.20
C GLU A 41 -19.32 -12.85 21.17
N THR A 42 -18.02 -12.86 21.48
CA THR A 42 -17.38 -13.91 22.30
C THR A 42 -17.23 -13.49 23.77
N GLU A 43 -16.99 -12.22 24.07
CA GLU A 43 -16.82 -11.75 25.44
C GLU A 43 -17.64 -10.47 25.68
N ARG A 44 -18.78 -10.64 26.37
CA ARG A 44 -19.41 -9.53 27.08
C ARG A 44 -18.47 -9.16 28.23
N GLU A 45 -18.18 -7.88 28.33
CA GLU A 45 -17.47 -7.21 29.42
C GLU A 45 -15.94 -7.06 29.23
N SER A 46 -15.49 -5.81 29.38
CA SER A 46 -14.08 -5.38 29.41
C SER A 46 -13.40 -5.05 28.08
N SER A 47 -13.86 -3.97 27.42
CA SER A 47 -12.94 -2.96 26.87
C SER A 47 -13.69 -1.74 26.33
N GLN A 48 -14.43 -1.10 27.22
CA GLN A 48 -14.76 0.33 27.07
C GLN A 48 -13.53 1.15 27.47
N SER A 49 -12.42 1.02 26.72
CA SER A 49 -11.23 1.86 26.91
C SER A 49 -11.05 2.78 25.72
N GLY A 50 -11.82 3.88 25.77
CA GLY A 50 -11.31 5.23 25.59
C GLY A 50 -10.93 5.75 24.21
N GLU A 51 -10.27 4.98 23.36
CA GLU A 51 -9.75 5.51 22.09
C GLU A 51 -9.87 4.49 20.98
N GLY A 52 -10.80 4.74 20.06
CA GLY A 52 -10.91 3.94 18.83
C GLY A 52 -9.60 3.96 18.06
N PHE A 53 -9.28 2.87 17.38
CA PHE A 53 -8.12 2.81 16.51
C PHE A 53 -8.13 3.97 15.51
N LYS A 54 -7.11 4.82 15.59
CA LYS A 54 -6.90 5.93 14.68
C LYS A 54 -5.75 5.56 13.75
N ALA A 55 -6.05 5.40 12.47
CA ALA A 55 -5.06 5.25 11.40
C ALA A 55 -4.33 6.59 11.15
N SER A 56 -3.63 7.07 12.18
CA SER A 56 -2.87 8.31 12.15
C SER A 56 -1.63 8.17 11.28
N ARG A 57 -1.05 9.32 10.89
CA ARG A 57 0.21 9.36 10.16
C ARG A 57 1.33 8.62 10.88
N VAL A 58 1.47 8.86 12.18
CA VAL A 58 2.48 8.23 13.03
C VAL A 58 2.29 6.71 13.08
N TRP A 59 1.04 6.26 13.22
CA TRP A 59 0.73 4.84 13.15
C TRP A 59 1.14 4.24 11.80
N PHE A 60 0.77 4.87 10.68
CA PHE A 60 1.09 4.39 9.34
C PHE A 60 2.60 4.31 9.10
N ASP A 61 3.37 5.30 9.56
CA ASP A 61 4.83 5.29 9.45
C ASP A 61 5.48 4.16 10.27
N ASN A 62 4.96 3.88 11.47
CA ASN A 62 5.40 2.74 12.28
C ASN A 62 4.99 1.40 11.67
N PHE A 63 3.79 1.32 11.10
CA PHE A 63 3.29 0.15 10.37
C PHE A 63 4.20 -0.19 9.19
N LYS A 64 4.59 0.79 8.35
CA LYS A 64 5.54 0.57 7.24
C LYS A 64 6.90 0.04 7.73
N LYS A 65 7.45 0.64 8.80
CA LYS A 65 8.72 0.20 9.39
C LYS A 65 8.65 -1.26 9.85
N ARG A 66 7.54 -1.66 10.47
CA ARG A 66 7.36 -3.03 10.99
C ARG A 66 7.04 -4.06 9.90
N SER A 67 6.31 -3.67 8.86
CA SER A 67 5.89 -4.55 7.78
C SER A 67 6.93 -4.72 6.67
N GLY A 68 7.91 -3.81 6.59
CA GLY A 68 8.89 -3.77 5.50
C GLY A 68 8.29 -3.31 4.16
N ILE A 69 7.07 -2.76 4.16
CA ILE A 69 6.47 -2.21 2.94
C ILE A 69 7.16 -0.87 2.63
N HIS A 70 7.98 -0.88 1.58
CA HIS A 70 8.73 0.29 1.13
C HIS A 70 8.02 1.09 0.03
N SER A 71 7.13 0.47 -0.75
CA SER A 71 6.40 1.11 -1.86
C SER A 71 4.88 1.02 -1.65
N VAL A 72 4.33 2.04 -1.02
CA VAL A 72 2.91 2.38 -1.15
C VAL A 72 2.84 3.54 -2.14
N ILE A 73 1.84 3.58 -3.03
CA ILE A 73 1.67 4.74 -3.92
C ILE A 73 1.34 5.94 -3.05
N ARG A 74 2.36 6.71 -2.73
CA ARG A 74 2.23 8.04 -2.15
C ARG A 74 1.84 8.90 -3.34
N HIS A 75 0.58 9.34 -3.41
CA HIS A 75 0.18 10.32 -4.41
C HIS A 75 1.19 11.48 -4.38
N GLY A 76 1.98 11.54 -5.43
CA GLY A 76 3.21 12.30 -5.58
C GLY A 76 3.74 11.91 -6.95
N GLU A 77 2.92 12.23 -7.95
CA GLU A 77 3.11 12.01 -9.38
C GLU A 77 3.17 10.52 -9.75
N ALA A 78 2.21 10.08 -10.57
CA ALA A 78 2.48 8.96 -11.43
C ALA A 78 3.80 9.29 -12.12
N SER A 79 4.83 8.44 -11.97
CA SER A 79 5.93 8.46 -12.91
C SER A 79 5.34 8.05 -14.24
N SER A 80 4.77 9.03 -14.93
CA SER A 80 4.48 8.98 -16.36
C SER A 80 5.84 8.91 -17.00
N GLY A 81 6.45 7.71 -17.00
CA GLY A 81 7.51 7.44 -17.95
C GLY A 81 6.89 7.71 -19.31
N ASP A 82 7.31 8.79 -19.98
CA ASP A 82 6.89 9.08 -21.34
C ASP A 82 7.30 7.89 -22.20
N ILE A 83 6.36 6.98 -22.44
CA ILE A 83 6.57 5.76 -23.23
C ILE A 83 7.19 6.13 -24.58
N LYS A 84 6.79 7.28 -25.13
CA LYS A 84 7.33 7.87 -26.35
C LYS A 84 8.82 8.20 -26.28
N VAL A 85 9.31 8.69 -25.13
CA VAL A 85 10.73 9.00 -24.91
C VAL A 85 11.53 7.70 -24.80
N ALA A 86 11.00 6.69 -24.11
CA ALA A 86 11.62 5.37 -24.01
C ALA A 86 11.71 4.67 -25.39
N GLU A 87 10.64 4.71 -26.18
CA GLU A 87 10.61 4.16 -27.54
C GLU A 87 11.58 4.89 -28.49
N ASN A 88 11.71 6.22 -28.36
CA ASN A 88 12.65 6.98 -29.16
C ASN A 88 14.11 6.66 -28.79
N PHE A 89 14.40 6.45 -27.50
CA PHE A 89 15.72 6.04 -27.05
C PHE A 89 16.13 4.68 -27.62
N ILE A 90 15.22 3.70 -27.62
CA ILE A 90 15.47 2.36 -28.20
C ILE A 90 15.84 2.49 -29.69
N LYS A 91 15.10 3.28 -30.46
CA LYS A 91 15.37 3.48 -31.90
C LYS A 91 16.72 4.16 -32.15
N VAL A 92 17.07 5.16 -31.35
CA VAL A 92 18.38 5.83 -31.45
C VAL A 92 19.50 4.87 -31.12
N PHE A 93 19.31 4.03 -30.11
CA PHE A 93 20.29 3.03 -29.70
C PHE A 93 20.50 1.92 -30.75
N GLU A 94 19.42 1.40 -31.35
CA GLU A 94 19.49 0.43 -32.44
C GLU A 94 20.24 0.98 -33.67
N LYS A 95 20.01 2.26 -33.98
CA LYS A 95 20.70 2.95 -35.07
C LYS A 95 22.21 3.07 -34.81
N LEU A 96 22.61 3.44 -33.60
CA LEU A 96 24.03 3.54 -33.22
C LEU A 96 24.76 2.19 -33.33
N ILE A 97 24.13 1.10 -32.86
CA ILE A 97 24.71 -0.24 -32.99
C ILE A 97 24.90 -0.64 -34.46
N SER A 98 23.97 -0.23 -35.32
CA SER A 98 24.03 -0.58 -36.75
C SER A 98 25.02 0.28 -37.55
N GLU A 99 25.46 1.42 -37.02
CA GLU A 99 26.43 2.32 -37.66
C GLU A 99 27.89 2.02 -37.23
N GLU A 100 28.10 1.27 -36.14
CA GLU A 100 29.43 0.87 -35.65
C GLU A 100 29.89 -0.53 -36.15
N VAL A 101 29.14 -1.14 -37.07
CA VAL A 101 29.51 -2.38 -37.79
C VAL A 101 29.75 -2.08 -39.27
#